data_AF-K0B3S0-F1
#
_entry.id   AF-K0B3S0-F1
#
_cell.length_a   1.000
_cell.length_b   1.000
_cell.length_c   1.000
_cell.angle_alpha   90.00
_cell.angle_beta   90.00
_cell.angle_gamma   90.00
#
_symmetry.space_group_name_H-M   'P 1'
#
loop_
_entity.id
_entity.type
_entity.pdbx_description
1 polymer ?
#
loop_
_entity_poly.entity_id
_entity_poly.type
_entity_poly.pdbx_seq_one_letter_code
_entity_poly.pdbx_strand_id
1 'polypeptide(L)'
;MPRSRYWKITSDEMEGFSYKEENLLNWEIKCIREPEDEAHFIGVFMYRNGTAYDYESVKGICYYHNNIDRKELPEITSFLQGKFGGKEMEKGERIFLKGSQEIYSSKDIARLAKEMESKFNTKAIISLEFEGISIEQLKEDGLPDAKLLPIPGK
;
A
#
# COMPACT_ATOMS: atom_id res chain seq x y z
N MET A 1 -20.47 3.23 8.33
CA MET A 1 -20.63 3.58 6.89
C MET A 1 -20.32 2.34 6.06
N PRO A 2 -20.84 2.22 4.82
CA PRO A 2 -20.40 1.15 3.93
C PRO A 2 -18.89 1.30 3.67
N ARG A 3 -18.22 0.15 3.64
CA ARG A 3 -16.83 0.01 3.19
C ARG A 3 -16.84 -0.80 1.92
N SER A 4 -15.79 -0.66 1.13
CA SER A 4 -15.50 -1.52 -0.02
C SER A 4 -14.01 -1.79 -0.05
N ARG A 5 -13.62 -2.97 -0.52
CA ARG A 5 -12.21 -3.35 -0.65
C ARG A 5 -11.96 -3.87 -2.05
N TYR A 6 -10.89 -3.41 -2.67
CA TYR A 6 -10.42 -3.89 -3.95
C TYR A 6 -9.07 -4.57 -3.79
N TRP A 7 -8.82 -5.59 -4.61
CA TRP A 7 -7.57 -6.36 -4.58
C TRP A 7 -7.09 -6.70 -5.99
N LYS A 8 -5.83 -7.12 -6.14
CA LYS A 8 -5.23 -7.45 -7.43
C LYS A 8 -5.20 -6.29 -8.42
N ILE A 9 -5.19 -5.06 -7.94
CA ILE A 9 -4.98 -3.88 -8.77
C ILE A 9 -3.51 -3.85 -9.19
N THR A 10 -3.22 -3.63 -10.47
CA THR A 10 -1.86 -3.46 -10.98
C THR A 10 -1.42 -2.00 -10.88
N SER A 11 -0.11 -1.76 -10.96
CA SER A 11 0.44 -0.40 -10.97
C SER A 11 -0.06 0.44 -12.16
N ASP A 12 -0.34 -0.19 -13.31
CA ASP A 12 -0.92 0.47 -14.49
C ASP A 12 -2.40 0.81 -14.33
N GLU A 13 -3.22 -0.08 -13.75
CA GLU A 13 -4.63 0.22 -13.48
C GLU A 13 -4.77 1.34 -12.45
N MET A 14 -3.92 1.33 -11.42
CA MET A 14 -3.90 2.35 -10.38
C MET A 14 -3.70 3.75 -10.96
N GLU A 15 -2.99 3.91 -12.07
CA GLU A 15 -2.78 5.22 -12.69
C GLU A 15 -4.08 5.81 -13.28
N GLY A 16 -5.04 4.95 -13.63
CA GLY A 16 -6.29 5.31 -14.30
C GLY A 16 -7.45 5.70 -13.37
N PHE A 17 -7.37 5.49 -12.06
CA PHE A 17 -8.49 5.80 -11.17
C PHE A 17 -8.57 7.28 -10.79
N SER A 18 -9.79 7.77 -10.54
CA SER A 18 -10.08 9.17 -10.26
C SER A 18 -10.86 9.41 -8.96
N TYR A 19 -10.82 8.46 -8.03
CA TYR A 19 -11.48 8.59 -6.73
C TYR A 19 -10.93 9.78 -5.93
N LYS A 20 -11.74 10.32 -5.02
CA LYS A 20 -11.28 11.35 -4.09
C LYS A 20 -10.46 10.73 -2.96
N GLU A 21 -9.29 11.30 -2.70
CA GLU A 21 -8.35 10.81 -1.70
C GLU A 21 -8.98 10.63 -0.32
N GLU A 22 -9.87 11.53 0.08
CA GLU A 22 -10.59 11.51 1.36
C GLU A 22 -11.41 10.23 1.60
N ASN A 23 -11.82 9.53 0.53
CA ASN A 23 -12.56 8.29 0.64
C ASN A 23 -11.66 7.06 0.83
N LEU A 24 -10.37 7.16 0.50
CA LEU A 24 -9.42 6.06 0.67
C LEU A 24 -8.98 5.98 2.14
N LEU A 25 -9.36 4.89 2.81
CA LEU A 25 -9.06 4.63 4.23
C LEU A 25 -7.66 4.03 4.39
N ASN A 26 -7.30 3.10 3.51
CA ASN A 26 -5.98 2.49 3.47
C ASN A 26 -5.65 1.90 2.10
N TRP A 27 -4.36 1.77 1.85
CA TRP A 27 -3.82 1.06 0.70
C TRP A 27 -2.61 0.21 1.08
N GLU A 28 -2.35 -0.81 0.29
CA GLU A 28 -1.18 -1.68 0.36
C GLU A 28 -0.68 -1.98 -1.05
N ILE A 29 0.64 -1.92 -1.24
CA ILE A 29 1.36 -2.39 -2.41
C ILE A 29 2.18 -3.61 -1.95
N LYS A 30 1.75 -4.81 -2.34
CA LYS A 30 2.51 -6.03 -2.12
C LYS A 30 3.43 -6.29 -3.30
N CYS A 31 4.73 -6.07 -3.11
CA CYS A 31 5.79 -6.22 -4.10
C CYS A 31 6.40 -7.62 -3.99
N ILE A 32 6.01 -8.53 -4.87
CA ILE A 32 6.48 -9.93 -4.89
C ILE A 32 7.74 -10.02 -5.77
N ARG A 33 8.83 -10.60 -5.27
CA ARG A 33 10.07 -10.79 -6.06
C ARG A 33 9.82 -11.81 -7.18
N GLU A 34 10.44 -11.55 -8.33
CA GLU A 34 10.42 -12.47 -9.47
C GLU A 34 11.77 -13.20 -9.61
N PRO A 35 11.78 -14.52 -9.85
CA PRO A 35 10.61 -15.41 -9.90
C PRO A 35 9.96 -15.61 -8.52
N GLU A 36 8.64 -15.86 -8.49
CA GLU A 36 7.90 -16.14 -7.25
C GLU A 36 8.35 -17.48 -6.64
N ASP A 37 9.34 -17.42 -5.75
CA ASP A 37 9.86 -18.55 -4.98
C ASP A 37 9.90 -18.19 -3.49
N GLU A 38 9.65 -19.17 -2.63
CA GLU A 38 9.64 -19.05 -1.17
C GLU A 38 8.88 -17.82 -0.61
N ALA A 39 7.90 -17.29 -1.35
CA ALA A 39 7.11 -16.12 -0.96
C ALA A 39 7.95 -14.87 -0.56
N HIS A 40 9.01 -14.56 -1.30
CA HIS A 40 9.78 -13.33 -1.09
C HIS A 40 8.98 -12.08 -1.48
N PHE A 41 8.64 -11.22 -0.52
CA PHE A 41 7.93 -9.98 -0.83
C PHE A 41 8.16 -8.87 0.18
N ILE A 42 7.87 -7.64 -0.26
CA ILE A 42 7.83 -6.41 0.53
C ILE A 42 6.41 -5.86 0.43
N GLY A 43 5.71 -5.73 1.55
CA GLY A 43 4.39 -5.06 1.59
C GLY A 43 4.53 -3.65 2.10
N VAL A 44 4.31 -2.64 1.25
CA VAL A 44 4.31 -1.22 1.63
C VAL A 44 2.87 -0.77 1.81
N PHE A 45 2.53 -0.13 2.92
CA PHE A 45 1.15 0.22 3.22
C PHE A 45 1.02 1.50 4.04
N MET A 46 -0.18 2.05 4.03
CA MET A 46 -0.53 3.24 4.80
C MET A 46 -1.99 3.19 5.24
N TYR A 47 -2.22 3.50 6.51
CA TYR A 47 -3.54 3.61 7.12
C TYR A 47 -3.82 5.07 7.50
N ARG A 48 -4.98 5.61 7.08
CA ARG A 48 -5.38 7.01 7.36
C ARG A 48 -5.47 7.33 8.85
N ASN A 49 -5.87 6.34 9.64
CA ASN A 49 -5.96 6.45 11.09
C ASN A 49 -4.65 6.04 11.81
N GLY A 50 -3.59 5.81 11.03
CA GLY A 50 -2.28 5.33 11.46
C GLY A 50 -2.22 3.82 11.69
N THR A 51 -0.98 3.33 11.79
CA THR A 51 -0.65 1.92 11.99
C THR A 51 -0.37 1.66 13.46
N ALA A 52 -0.97 0.61 14.02
CA ALA A 52 -0.79 0.25 15.41
C ALA A 52 0.68 -0.10 15.75
N TYR A 53 1.21 0.62 16.73
CA TYR A 53 2.50 0.43 17.37
C TYR A 53 2.28 0.38 18.89
N ASP A 54 2.11 -0.85 19.41
CA ASP A 54 1.70 -1.06 20.81
C ASP A 54 0.35 -0.41 21.09
N TYR A 55 0.29 0.53 22.03
CA TYR A 55 -0.92 1.27 22.40
C TYR A 55 -1.06 2.59 21.64
N GLU A 56 -0.12 2.90 20.73
CA GLU A 56 -0.13 4.12 19.94
C GLU A 56 -0.45 3.84 18.47
N SER A 57 -0.98 4.85 17.78
CA SER A 57 -1.14 4.85 16.33
C SER A 57 -0.08 5.74 15.70
N VAL A 58 0.71 5.16 14.79
CA VAL A 58 1.80 5.85 14.09
C VAL A 58 1.35 6.21 12.68
N LYS A 59 1.36 7.50 12.35
CA LYS A 59 1.12 7.98 10.99
C LYS A 59 2.38 7.94 10.13
N GLY A 60 2.18 7.73 8.84
CA GLY A 60 3.24 7.59 7.84
C GLY A 60 3.23 6.21 7.17
N ILE A 61 4.17 6.01 6.25
CA ILE A 61 4.38 4.75 5.54
C ILE A 61 4.91 3.71 6.53
N CYS A 62 4.40 2.50 6.39
CA CYS A 62 4.99 1.31 6.98
C CYS A 62 5.28 0.32 5.86
N TYR A 63 6.33 -0.46 6.02
CA TYR A 63 6.49 -1.66 5.22
C TYR A 63 6.74 -2.87 6.11
N TYR A 64 6.38 -4.03 5.59
CA TYR A 64 6.72 -5.31 6.17
C TYR A 64 7.36 -6.17 5.08
N HIS A 65 8.07 -7.21 5.49
CA HIS A 65 8.73 -8.10 4.55
C HIS A 65 8.52 -9.55 4.94
N ASN A 66 8.67 -10.43 3.95
CA ASN A 66 8.70 -11.87 4.15
C ASN A 66 9.87 -12.45 3.36
N ASN A 67 10.70 -13.24 4.05
CA ASN A 67 11.89 -13.91 3.50
C ASN A 67 12.91 -12.99 2.80
N ILE A 68 12.86 -11.67 3.03
CA ILE A 68 13.88 -10.73 2.56
C ILE A 68 15.09 -10.76 3.50
N ASP A 69 16.31 -10.83 2.95
CA ASP A 69 17.55 -10.79 3.74
C ASP A 69 17.65 -9.46 4.52
N ARG A 70 17.97 -9.53 5.81
CA ARG A 70 18.11 -8.36 6.68
C ARG A 70 19.08 -7.31 6.13
N LYS A 71 20.08 -7.72 5.33
CA LYS A 71 21.04 -6.80 4.70
C LYS A 71 20.41 -5.90 3.61
N GLU A 72 19.26 -6.28 3.07
CA GLU A 72 18.54 -5.51 2.03
C GLU A 72 17.60 -4.45 2.64
N LEU A 73 17.19 -4.62 3.90
CA LEU A 73 16.26 -3.72 4.58
C LEU A 73 16.74 -2.26 4.59
N PRO A 74 18.03 -1.94 4.84
CA PRO A 74 18.51 -0.56 4.78
C PRO A 74 18.32 0.10 3.42
N GLU A 75 18.43 -0.65 2.31
CA GLU A 75 18.20 -0.10 0.97
C GLU A 75 16.71 0.21 0.75
N ILE A 76 15.83 -0.69 1.18
CA ILE A 76 14.36 -0.52 1.09
C ILE A 76 13.93 0.68 1.95
N THR A 77 14.40 0.75 3.20
CA THR A 77 14.14 1.86 4.11
C THR A 77 14.65 3.18 3.52
N SER A 78 15.90 3.23 3.06
CA SER A 78 16.49 4.45 2.51
C SER A 78 15.76 4.93 1.26
N PHE A 79 15.31 4.01 0.40
CA PHE A 79 14.52 4.34 -0.78
C PHE A 79 13.19 5.02 -0.41
N LEU A 80 12.45 4.45 0.54
CA LEU A 80 11.18 5.01 1.01
C LEU A 80 11.38 6.32 1.78
N GLN A 81 12.38 6.40 2.67
CA GLN A 81 12.73 7.63 3.39
C GLN A 81 13.20 8.74 2.47
N GLY A 82 13.97 8.43 1.42
CA GLY A 82 14.41 9.43 0.45
C GLY A 82 13.25 10.08 -0.31
N LYS A 83 12.12 9.37 -0.42
CA LYS A 83 10.90 9.87 -1.10
C LYS A 83 9.96 10.61 -0.16
N PHE A 84 9.73 10.07 1.03
CA PHE A 84 8.66 10.52 1.91
C PHE A 84 9.14 11.03 3.27
N GLY A 85 10.45 10.94 3.55
CA GLY A 85 11.04 11.25 4.85
C GLY A 85 10.58 10.29 5.94
N GLY A 86 10.41 10.81 7.15
CA GLY A 86 9.96 10.07 8.32
C GLY A 86 11.10 9.41 9.10
N LYS A 87 10.85 9.23 10.40
CA LYS A 87 11.79 8.60 11.34
C LYS A 87 11.61 7.08 11.29
N GLU A 88 12.70 6.36 11.01
CA GLU A 88 12.72 4.90 11.06
C GLU A 88 12.47 4.38 12.48
N MET A 89 11.58 3.40 12.59
CA MET A 89 11.32 2.61 13.79
C MET A 89 11.03 1.16 13.37
N GLU A 90 11.58 0.16 14.06
CA GLU A 90 11.38 -1.27 13.76
C GLU A 90 10.53 -1.95 14.84
N LYS A 91 9.65 -2.88 14.44
CA LYS A 91 8.91 -3.76 15.34
C LYS A 91 8.60 -5.10 14.69
N GLY A 92 9.37 -6.12 15.06
CA GLY A 92 9.32 -7.43 14.39
C GLY A 92 9.68 -7.26 12.91
N GLU A 93 8.89 -7.85 12.01
CA GLU A 93 9.10 -7.76 10.56
C GLU A 93 8.51 -6.48 9.93
N ARG A 94 8.20 -5.45 10.74
CA ARG A 94 7.63 -4.17 10.30
C ARG A 94 8.58 -3.03 10.56
N ILE A 95 8.76 -2.18 9.55
CA ILE A 95 9.51 -0.94 9.62
C ILE A 95 8.53 0.22 9.39
N PHE A 96 8.60 1.23 10.24
CA PHE A 96 7.74 2.40 10.23
C PHE A 96 8.58 3.62 9.87
N LEU A 97 8.07 4.46 8.99
CA LEU A 97 8.61 5.78 8.71
C LEU A 97 7.72 6.82 9.39
N LYS A 98 7.86 6.93 10.72
CA LYS A 98 7.00 7.78 11.55
C LYS A 98 7.04 9.22 11.07
N GLY A 99 5.87 9.77 10.77
CA GLY A 99 5.72 11.14 10.28
C GLY A 99 6.22 11.36 8.86
N SER A 100 6.40 10.29 8.06
CA SER A 100 6.62 10.44 6.62
C SER A 100 5.40 11.10 5.96
N GLN A 101 5.62 11.69 4.79
CA GLN A 101 4.55 12.20 3.95
C GLN A 101 3.49 11.10 3.70
N GLU A 102 2.23 11.47 3.86
CA GLU A 102 1.09 10.61 3.55
C GLU A 102 0.68 10.79 2.07
N ILE A 103 0.36 9.70 1.39
CA ILE A 103 -0.13 9.70 0.01
C ILE A 103 -1.42 8.89 -0.08
N TYR A 104 -2.42 9.42 -0.78
CA TYR A 104 -3.68 8.70 -1.04
C TYR A 104 -4.14 8.84 -2.49
N SER A 105 -3.50 9.71 -3.28
CA SER A 105 -3.80 9.89 -4.68
C SER A 105 -3.48 8.63 -5.48
N SER A 106 -4.32 8.34 -6.47
CA SER A 106 -4.14 7.19 -7.35
C SER A 106 -2.77 7.21 -8.05
N LYS A 107 -2.35 8.41 -8.47
CA LYS A 107 -1.10 8.64 -9.19
C LYS A 107 0.13 8.42 -8.32
N ASP A 108 0.10 8.86 -7.06
CA ASP A 108 1.25 8.70 -6.16
C ASP A 108 1.45 7.23 -5.79
N ILE A 109 0.36 6.50 -5.54
CA ILE A 109 0.40 5.05 -5.26
C ILE A 109 0.86 4.28 -6.49
N ALA A 110 0.33 4.60 -7.68
CA ALA A 110 0.76 3.99 -8.94
C ALA A 110 2.26 4.21 -9.20
N ARG A 111 2.73 5.45 -9.04
CA ARG A 111 4.15 5.80 -9.19
C ARG A 111 5.01 5.02 -8.20
N LEU A 112 4.65 4.98 -6.92
CA LEU A 112 5.38 4.21 -5.92
C LEU A 112 5.44 2.73 -6.29
N ALA A 113 4.33 2.14 -6.73
CA ALA A 113 4.28 0.75 -7.16
C ALA A 113 5.26 0.50 -8.33
N LYS A 114 5.22 1.30 -9.39
CA LYS A 114 6.12 1.18 -10.55
C LYS A 114 7.59 1.34 -10.16
N GLU A 115 7.89 2.28 -9.27
CA GLU A 115 9.26 2.48 -8.80
C GLU A 115 9.74 1.32 -7.93
N MET A 116 8.89 0.72 -7.10
CA MET A 116 9.21 -0.50 -6.35
C MET A 116 9.46 -1.68 -7.29
N GLU A 117 8.59 -1.88 -8.29
CA GLU A 117 8.73 -2.91 -9.33
C GLU A 117 10.08 -2.83 -10.03
N SER A 118 10.45 -1.62 -10.48
CA SER A 118 11.71 -1.38 -11.18
C SER A 118 12.94 -1.50 -10.25
N LYS A 119 12.90 -0.86 -9.08
CA LYS A 119 14.06 -0.78 -8.17
C LYS A 119 14.40 -2.11 -7.52
N PHE A 120 13.39 -2.93 -7.21
CA PHE A 120 13.55 -4.17 -6.47
C PHE A 120 13.21 -5.42 -7.30
N ASN A 121 13.06 -5.32 -8.62
CA ASN A 121 12.71 -6.46 -9.48
C ASN A 121 11.52 -7.26 -8.90
N THR A 122 10.42 -6.55 -8.66
CA THR A 122 9.20 -7.11 -8.10
C THR A 122 8.02 -6.90 -9.03
N LYS A 123 6.93 -7.63 -8.77
CA LYS A 123 5.60 -7.38 -9.33
C LYS A 123 4.67 -6.88 -8.24
N ALA A 124 3.98 -5.76 -8.46
CA ALA A 124 3.09 -5.16 -7.48
C ALA A 124 1.66 -5.72 -7.58
N ILE A 125 1.09 -6.01 -6.42
CA ILE A 125 -0.34 -6.28 -6.23
C ILE A 125 -0.86 -5.26 -5.23
N ILE A 126 -1.76 -4.40 -5.69
CA ILE A 126 -2.31 -3.30 -4.90
C ILE A 126 -3.67 -3.69 -4.33
N SER A 127 -3.89 -3.33 -3.07
CA SER A 127 -5.18 -3.42 -2.39
C SER A 127 -5.58 -2.05 -1.86
N LEU A 128 -6.87 -1.72 -1.99
CA LEU A 128 -7.44 -0.44 -1.57
C LEU A 128 -8.68 -0.69 -0.70
N GLU A 129 -8.86 0.10 0.35
CA GLU A 129 -10.08 0.10 1.15
C GLU A 129 -10.66 1.50 1.23
N PHE A 130 -11.95 1.61 0.93
CA PHE A 130 -12.68 2.87 0.92
C PHE A 130 -13.77 2.90 1.99
N GLU A 131 -14.08 4.10 2.46
CA GLU A 131 -15.19 4.36 3.39
C GLU A 131 -15.97 5.61 2.94
N GLY A 132 -17.30 5.57 3.09
CA GLY A 132 -18.14 6.74 2.85
C GLY A 132 -18.40 7.06 1.37
N ILE A 133 -18.18 6.11 0.46
CA ILE A 133 -18.43 6.20 -0.98
C ILE A 133 -19.22 4.96 -1.46
N SER A 134 -20.06 5.11 -2.47
CA SER A 134 -20.83 4.01 -3.04
C SER A 134 -20.02 3.19 -4.04
N ILE A 135 -20.42 1.94 -4.30
CA ILE A 135 -19.77 1.09 -5.29
C ILE A 135 -19.99 1.65 -6.70
N GLU A 136 -21.16 2.22 -6.96
CA GLU A 136 -21.50 2.86 -8.23
C GLU A 136 -20.56 4.04 -8.51
N GLN A 137 -20.28 4.88 -7.52
CA GLN A 137 -19.33 5.99 -7.69
C GLN A 137 -17.90 5.48 -7.89
N LEU A 138 -17.48 4.45 -7.14
CA LEU A 138 -16.15 3.85 -7.32
C LEU A 138 -15.96 3.25 -8.72
N LYS A 139 -17.04 2.71 -9.31
CA LYS A 139 -17.03 2.23 -10.70
C LYS A 139 -16.91 3.38 -11.70
N GLU A 140 -17.62 4.49 -11.48
CA GLU A 140 -17.45 5.73 -12.27
C GLU A 140 -16.03 6.29 -12.13
N ASP A 141 -15.41 6.13 -10.96
CA ASP A 141 -14.02 6.51 -10.67
C ASP A 141 -12.99 5.52 -11.26
N GLY A 142 -13.44 4.51 -12.00
CA GLY A 142 -12.61 3.58 -12.76
C GLY A 142 -12.29 2.26 -12.04
N LEU A 143 -12.76 2.03 -10.82
CA LEU A 143 -12.48 0.78 -10.11
C LEU A 143 -13.31 -0.38 -10.67
N PRO A 144 -12.68 -1.52 -11.03
CA PRO A 144 -13.38 -2.61 -11.71
C PRO A 144 -14.16 -3.52 -10.75
N ASP A 145 -15.42 -3.81 -11.09
CA ASP A 145 -16.29 -4.72 -10.33
C ASP A 145 -15.66 -6.09 -10.09
N ALA A 146 -14.91 -6.61 -11.07
CA ALA A 146 -14.25 -7.92 -10.99
C ALA A 146 -13.16 -8.01 -9.89
N LYS A 147 -12.71 -6.87 -9.36
CA LYS A 147 -11.69 -6.77 -8.31
C LYS A 147 -12.26 -6.33 -6.97
N LEU A 148 -13.58 -6.11 -6.89
CA LEU A 148 -14.26 -5.87 -5.63
C LEU A 148 -14.26 -7.16 -4.81
N LEU A 149 -13.76 -7.07 -3.58
CA LEU A 149 -13.83 -8.16 -2.62
C LEU A 149 -15.19 -8.16 -1.91
N PRO A 150 -15.83 -9.33 -1.74
CA PRO A 150 -17.02 -9.43 -0.91
C PRO A 150 -16.66 -9.08 0.53
N ILE A 151 -17.51 -8.31 1.21
CA ILE A 151 -17.38 -8.07 2.65
C ILE A 151 -18.20 -9.15 3.35
N PRO A 152 -17.57 -10.11 4.03
CA PRO A 152 -18.30 -11.16 4.72
C PRO A 152 -19.14 -10.57 5.86
N GLY A 153 -20.37 -11.06 6.02
CA GLY A 153 -21.23 -10.70 7.17
C GLY A 153 -22.12 -9.47 7.00
N LYS A 154 -22.40 -9.06 5.76
CA LYS A 154 -23.56 -8.23 5.42
C LYS A 154 -24.58 -9.02 4.62
#